data_AF-A0A7X8BSP4-F1
#
_entry.id   AF-A0A7X8BSP4-F1
#
_cell.length_a   1.000
_cell.length_b   1.000
_cell.length_c   1.000
_cell.angle_alpha   90.00
_cell.angle_beta   90.00
_cell.angle_gamma   90.00
#
_symmetry.space_group_name_H-M   'P 1'
#
loop_
_entity.id
_entity.type
_entity.pdbx_description
1 polymer ?
#
loop_
_entity_poly.entity_id
_entity_poly.type
_entity_poly.pdbx_seq_one_letter_code
_entity_poly.pdbx_strand_id
1 'polypeptide(L)'
;PSHIGGRRDMILKLSQQAMDLNFAGLIVESHCSPDDAWSDVAQQITPDALKEVLNSLVIRDTTQTTEDLSVLRGQIDELDNDLLQLLAKRMRVSREIGQYKLEHEMPILQTQRYDEILTDRANQGERMDMSGDFVKKVLEAIHSESVRQQMVVMEKAKLM
;
A
#
# COMPACT_ATOMS: atom_id res chain seq x y z
N PRO A 1 26.77 6.18 -1.11
CA PRO A 1 26.86 4.70 -1.04
C PRO A 1 28.04 4.19 -0.19
N SER A 2 29.22 4.82 -0.29
CA SER A 2 30.42 4.46 0.49
C SER A 2 30.15 4.42 2.01
N HIS A 3 29.65 5.52 2.57
CA HIS A 3 29.34 5.63 4.01
C HIS A 3 28.18 4.76 4.50
N ILE A 4 27.20 4.49 3.63
CA ILE A 4 26.03 3.66 3.99
C ILE A 4 26.42 2.19 4.13
N GLY A 5 27.35 1.71 3.29
CA GLY A 5 27.82 0.33 3.31
C GLY A 5 29.01 0.09 4.22
N GLY A 6 29.82 1.12 4.48
CA GLY A 6 31.07 1.05 5.26
C GLY A 6 32.13 0.11 4.69
N ARG A 7 31.87 -0.50 3.52
CA ARG A 7 32.71 -1.52 2.88
C ARG A 7 32.69 -1.38 1.35
N ARG A 8 33.86 -1.56 0.73
CA ARG A 8 34.08 -1.42 -0.72
C ARG A 8 33.19 -2.34 -1.56
N ASP A 9 33.01 -3.59 -1.12
CA ASP A 9 32.24 -4.63 -1.83
C ASP A 9 30.74 -4.33 -1.92
N MET A 10 30.21 -3.47 -1.04
CA MET A 10 28.80 -3.08 -1.01
C MET A 10 28.47 -1.93 -1.97
N ILE A 11 29.47 -1.22 -2.48
CA ILE A 11 29.27 0.03 -3.22
C ILE A 11 28.42 -0.19 -4.47
N LEU A 12 28.70 -1.24 -5.27
CA LEU A 12 27.92 -1.53 -6.47
C LEU A 12 26.46 -1.85 -6.13
N LYS A 13 26.23 -2.75 -5.15
CA LYS A 13 24.88 -3.16 -4.76
C LYS A 13 24.05 -2.00 -4.24
N LEU A 14 24.61 -1.17 -3.35
CA LEU A 14 23.93 0.00 -2.79
C LEU A 14 23.68 1.08 -3.85
N SER A 15 24.63 1.24 -4.77
CA SER A 15 24.50 2.17 -5.89
C SER A 15 23.37 1.74 -6.83
N GLN A 16 23.27 0.45 -7.16
CA GLN A 16 22.17 -0.08 -7.96
C GLN A 16 20.83 0.07 -7.25
N GLN A 17 20.75 -0.24 -5.96
CA GLN A 17 19.52 -0.03 -5.18
C GLN A 17 19.08 1.44 -5.17
N ALA A 18 20.01 2.38 -5.06
CA ALA A 18 19.70 3.80 -5.11
C ALA A 18 19.18 4.22 -6.51
N MET A 19 19.72 3.66 -7.60
CA MET A 19 19.19 3.88 -8.95
C MET A 19 17.81 3.23 -9.14
N ASP A 20 17.58 2.03 -8.62
CA ASP A 20 16.28 1.34 -8.69
C ASP A 20 15.19 2.09 -7.91
N LEU A 21 15.57 2.78 -6.84
CA LEU A 21 14.71 3.67 -6.04
C LEU A 21 14.62 5.10 -6.60
N ASN A 22 15.21 5.33 -7.79
CA ASN A 22 15.18 6.61 -8.50
C ASN A 22 15.75 7.80 -7.69
N PHE A 23 16.81 7.57 -6.91
CA PHE A 23 17.51 8.65 -6.21
C PHE A 23 18.26 9.55 -7.19
N ALA A 24 18.39 10.84 -6.85
CA ALA A 24 18.95 11.86 -7.74
C ALA A 24 20.46 11.72 -8.04
N GLY A 25 21.19 10.92 -7.27
CA GLY A 25 22.63 10.75 -7.49
C GLY A 25 23.32 9.86 -6.46
N LEU A 26 24.61 9.64 -6.68
CA LEU A 26 25.47 8.80 -5.86
C LEU A 26 26.70 9.60 -5.42
N ILE A 27 27.10 9.43 -4.15
CA ILE A 27 28.40 9.87 -3.64
C ILE A 27 29.26 8.63 -3.36
N VAL A 28 30.31 8.46 -4.16
CA VAL A 28 31.31 7.39 -4.03
C VAL A 28 32.69 8.04 -3.90
N GLU A 29 33.43 7.63 -2.87
CA GLU A 29 34.78 8.13 -2.62
C GLU A 29 35.82 7.22 -3.29
N SER A 30 36.83 7.82 -3.91
CA SER A 30 37.84 7.11 -4.69
C SER A 30 39.25 7.60 -4.34
N HIS A 31 40.20 6.68 -4.24
CA HIS A 31 41.62 6.96 -3.99
C HIS A 31 42.51 6.05 -4.83
N CYS A 32 43.66 6.54 -5.31
CA CYS A 32 44.55 5.75 -6.18
C CYS A 32 45.14 4.52 -5.49
N SER A 33 45.32 4.59 -4.17
CA SER A 33 45.73 3.46 -3.32
C SER A 33 44.89 3.45 -2.04
N PRO A 34 43.67 2.89 -2.04
CA PRO A 34 42.74 3.00 -0.92
C PRO A 34 43.28 2.53 0.43
N ASP A 35 44.26 1.61 0.44
CA ASP A 35 44.88 1.10 1.65
C ASP A 35 45.85 2.10 2.32
N ASP A 36 46.30 3.12 1.57
CA ASP A 36 47.13 4.22 2.08
C ASP A 36 46.31 5.46 2.48
N ALA A 37 44.97 5.39 2.37
CA ALA A 37 44.10 6.53 2.65
C ALA A 37 44.11 6.89 4.15
N TRP A 38 44.11 8.19 4.46
CA TRP A 38 44.14 8.67 5.85
C TRP A 38 42.76 8.59 6.53
N SER A 39 41.69 8.44 5.75
CA SER A 39 40.32 8.27 6.22
C SER A 39 39.62 7.23 5.36
N ASP A 40 38.56 6.63 5.90
CA ASP A 40 37.57 5.86 5.14
C ASP A 40 38.16 4.75 4.25
N VAL A 41 39.31 4.21 4.67
CA VAL A 41 40.07 3.16 3.98
C VAL A 41 39.13 2.05 3.51
N ALA A 42 38.31 1.52 4.41
CA ALA A 42 37.44 0.38 4.15
C ALA A 42 36.32 0.63 3.13
N GLN A 43 36.06 1.87 2.71
CA GLN A 43 34.91 2.23 1.86
C GLN A 43 35.28 3.07 0.62
N GLN A 44 36.56 3.37 0.44
CA GLN A 44 37.08 3.99 -0.79
C GLN A 44 37.44 2.93 -1.83
N ILE A 45 37.25 3.21 -3.11
CA ILE A 45 37.64 2.32 -4.22
C ILE A 45 38.69 2.97 -5.11
N THR A 46 39.34 2.19 -5.97
CA THR A 46 40.25 2.76 -6.98
C THR A 46 39.47 3.41 -8.11
N PRO A 47 40.08 4.34 -8.87
CA PRO A 47 39.46 4.91 -10.06
C PRO A 47 39.02 3.85 -11.09
N ASP A 48 39.80 2.77 -11.25
CA ASP A 48 39.45 1.67 -12.16
C ASP A 48 38.23 0.89 -11.67
N ALA A 49 38.16 0.58 -10.37
CA ALA A 49 36.99 -0.06 -9.78
C ALA A 49 35.74 0.84 -9.84
N LEU A 50 35.90 2.16 -9.69
CA LEU A 50 34.80 3.11 -9.89
C LEU A 50 34.28 3.07 -11.33
N LYS A 51 35.18 2.99 -12.32
CA LYS A 51 34.80 2.84 -13.73
C LYS A 51 34.02 1.55 -13.98
N GLU A 52 34.42 0.44 -13.36
CA GLU A 52 33.67 -0.82 -13.43
C GLU A 52 32.26 -0.70 -12.81
N VAL A 53 32.15 -0.05 -11.65
CA VAL A 53 30.86 0.23 -11.01
C VAL A 53 29.97 1.06 -11.94
N LEU A 54 30.46 2.18 -12.46
CA LEU A 54 29.70 3.06 -13.35
C LEU A 54 29.21 2.34 -14.61
N ASN A 55 30.05 1.50 -15.22
CA ASN A 55 29.68 0.71 -16.40
C ASN A 55 28.66 -0.39 -16.09
N SER A 56 28.60 -0.85 -14.84
CA SER A 56 27.70 -1.92 -14.40
C SER A 56 26.34 -1.40 -13.92
N LEU A 57 26.23 -0.10 -13.63
CA LEU A 57 24.98 0.49 -13.16
C LEU A 57 23.93 0.53 -14.27
N VAL A 58 22.77 -0.05 -13.98
CA VAL A 58 21.60 0.05 -14.84
C VAL A 58 20.78 1.23 -14.36
N ILE A 59 20.88 2.36 -15.06
CA ILE A 59 20.04 3.54 -14.84
C ILE A 59 18.81 3.40 -15.73
N ARG A 60 17.66 3.16 -15.12
CA ARG A 60 16.40 3.05 -15.86
C ARG A 60 15.90 4.46 -16.17
N ASP A 61 15.78 4.76 -17.44
CA ASP A 61 15.22 6.04 -17.90
C ASP A 61 13.74 6.11 -17.52
N THR A 62 13.34 7.17 -16.84
CA THR A 62 11.94 7.41 -16.45
C THR A 62 11.13 8.04 -17.59
N THR A 63 11.75 8.35 -18.72
CA THR A 63 11.11 8.92 -19.92
C THR A 63 10.38 7.88 -20.78
N GLN A 64 9.83 6.83 -20.17
CA GLN A 64 8.79 6.06 -20.84
C GLN A 64 7.51 6.89 -20.80
N THR A 65 6.88 7.10 -21.95
CA THR A 65 5.58 7.80 -22.06
C THR A 65 4.61 7.15 -21.09
N THR A 66 4.28 7.84 -20.01
CA THR A 66 3.35 7.35 -18.98
C THR A 66 1.90 7.41 -19.43
N GLU A 67 1.63 7.70 -20.71
CA GLU A 67 0.28 7.75 -21.28
C GLU A 67 -0.51 6.48 -20.95
N ASP A 68 0.07 5.30 -21.16
CA ASP A 68 -0.60 4.02 -20.85
C ASP A 68 -0.86 3.85 -19.34
N LEU A 69 0.07 4.28 -18.48
CA LEU A 69 -0.13 4.24 -17.02
C LEU A 69 -1.16 5.27 -16.54
N SER A 70 -1.24 6.43 -17.19
CA SER A 70 -2.22 7.47 -16.86
C SER A 70 -3.65 7.01 -17.17
N VAL A 71 -3.84 6.27 -18.26
CA VAL A 71 -5.13 5.65 -18.62
C VAL A 71 -5.53 4.60 -17.58
N LEU A 72 -4.63 3.69 -17.21
CA LEU A 72 -4.91 2.67 -16.21
C LEU A 72 -5.21 3.28 -14.83
N ARG A 73 -4.51 4.35 -14.44
CA ARG A 73 -4.80 5.08 -13.20
C ARG A 73 -6.17 5.76 -13.25
N GLY A 74 -6.54 6.36 -14.38
CA GLY A 74 -7.88 6.92 -14.56
C GLY A 74 -8.98 5.87 -14.40
N GLN A 75 -8.77 4.65 -14.91
CA GLN A 75 -9.72 3.54 -14.70
C GLN A 75 -9.84 3.16 -13.21
N ILE A 76 -8.74 3.16 -12.46
CA ILE A 76 -8.77 2.93 -11.01
C ILE A 76 -9.56 4.05 -10.31
N ASP A 77 -9.29 5.31 -10.66
CA ASP A 77 -9.98 6.45 -10.06
C ASP A 77 -11.51 6.40 -10.30
N GLU A 78 -11.95 5.98 -11.49
CA GLU A 78 -13.36 5.76 -11.80
C GLU A 78 -13.97 4.63 -10.95
N LEU A 79 -13.29 3.48 -10.85
CA LEU A 79 -13.72 2.35 -10.04
C LEU A 79 -13.80 2.72 -8.54
N ASP A 80 -12.85 3.49 -8.04
CA ASP A 80 -12.82 3.95 -6.65
C ASP A 80 -13.99 4.90 -6.36
N ASN A 81 -14.34 5.78 -7.30
CA ASN A 81 -15.53 6.61 -7.19
C ASN A 81 -16.82 5.77 -7.14
N ASP A 82 -16.93 4.75 -7.98
CA ASP A 82 -18.07 3.83 -7.98
C ASP A 82 -18.17 3.03 -6.68
N LEU A 83 -17.04 2.57 -6.15
CA LEU A 83 -16.96 1.91 -4.84
C LEU A 83 -17.48 2.84 -3.73
N LEU A 84 -17.05 4.10 -3.70
CA LEU A 84 -17.52 5.09 -2.72
C LEU A 84 -19.03 5.33 -2.82
N GLN A 85 -19.57 5.43 -4.04
CA GLN A 85 -21.01 5.56 -4.24
C GLN A 85 -21.78 4.33 -3.74
N LEU A 86 -21.29 3.12 -4.02
CA LEU A 86 -21.90 1.87 -3.55
C LEU A 86 -21.85 1.77 -2.02
N LEU A 87 -20.73 2.13 -1.40
CA LEU A 87 -20.60 2.17 0.05
C LEU A 87 -21.55 3.18 0.68
N ALA A 88 -21.67 4.39 0.10
CA ALA A 88 -22.62 5.39 0.57
C ALA A 88 -24.07 4.89 0.50
N LYS A 89 -24.45 4.23 -0.61
CA LYS A 89 -25.76 3.58 -0.76
C LYS A 89 -25.97 2.52 0.31
N ARG A 90 -24.98 1.64 0.54
CA ARG A 90 -25.00 0.59 1.58
C ARG A 90 -25.14 1.16 2.99
N MET A 91 -24.50 2.30 3.29
CA MET A 91 -24.63 2.97 4.60
C MET A 91 -26.04 3.56 4.82
N ARG A 92 -26.72 4.04 3.78
CA ARG A 92 -28.14 4.45 3.90
C ARG A 92 -29.01 3.26 4.33
N VAL A 93 -28.88 2.13 3.64
CA VAL A 93 -29.59 0.89 3.99
C VAL A 93 -29.25 0.45 5.42
N SER A 94 -28.00 0.59 5.85
CA SER A 94 -27.60 0.26 7.22
C SER A 94 -28.30 1.13 8.27
N ARG A 95 -28.54 2.41 7.99
CA ARG A 95 -29.32 3.29 8.88
C ARG A 95 -30.80 2.92 8.89
N GLU A 96 -31.38 2.58 7.74
CA GLU A 96 -32.75 2.07 7.65
C GLU A 96 -32.93 0.78 8.46
N ILE A 97 -31.96 -0.14 8.40
CA ILE A 97 -31.93 -1.34 9.25
C ILE A 97 -31.87 -0.95 10.74
N GLY A 98 -31.07 0.05 11.10
CA GLY A 98 -31.00 0.56 12.47
C GLY A 98 -32.34 1.11 12.96
N GLN A 99 -33.02 1.88 12.12
CA GLN A 99 -34.35 2.42 12.40
C GLN A 99 -35.39 1.29 12.58
N TYR A 100 -35.40 0.33 11.66
CA TYR A 100 -36.29 -0.83 11.76
C TYR A 100 -36.07 -1.61 13.06
N LYS A 101 -34.82 -1.88 13.42
CA LYS A 101 -34.48 -2.58 14.67
C LYS A 101 -34.92 -1.80 15.90
N LEU A 102 -34.76 -0.48 15.90
CA LEU A 102 -35.23 0.38 16.98
C LEU A 102 -36.76 0.27 17.16
N GLU A 103 -37.52 0.38 16.06
CA GLU A 103 -38.99 0.31 16.07
C GLU A 103 -39.53 -1.05 16.54
N HIS A 104 -38.74 -2.11 16.38
CA HIS A 104 -39.12 -3.49 16.74
C HIS A 104 -38.35 -4.03 17.96
N GLU A 105 -37.67 -3.16 18.73
CA GLU A 105 -36.90 -3.53 19.93
C GLU A 105 -35.85 -4.64 19.70
N MET A 106 -35.28 -4.70 18.50
CA MET A 106 -34.30 -5.72 18.11
C MET A 106 -32.86 -5.28 18.43
N PRO A 107 -31.96 -6.20 18.80
CA PRO A 107 -30.56 -5.90 19.02
C PRO A 107 -29.82 -5.55 17.72
N ILE A 108 -28.85 -4.61 17.80
CA ILE A 108 -28.02 -4.22 16.65
C ILE A 108 -27.13 -5.38 16.19
N LEU A 109 -26.45 -6.05 17.13
CA LEU A 109 -25.45 -7.05 16.81
C LEU A 109 -26.09 -8.41 16.53
N GLN A 110 -25.80 -8.98 15.37
CA GLN A 110 -26.22 -10.33 14.96
C GLN A 110 -25.02 -11.08 14.38
N THR A 111 -24.12 -11.54 15.25
CA THR A 111 -22.80 -12.09 14.89
C THR A 111 -22.90 -13.31 13.96
N GLN A 112 -23.82 -14.24 14.23
CA GLN A 112 -23.97 -15.46 13.43
C GLN A 112 -24.26 -15.18 11.94
N ARG A 113 -25.22 -14.28 11.67
CA ARG A 113 -25.55 -13.87 10.30
C ARG A 113 -24.37 -13.19 9.61
N TYR A 114 -23.57 -12.44 10.37
CA TYR A 114 -22.40 -11.77 9.83
C TYR A 114 -21.31 -12.78 9.43
N ASP A 115 -21.03 -13.78 10.27
CA ASP A 115 -20.02 -14.81 10.00
C ASP A 115 -20.36 -15.65 8.76
N GLU A 116 -21.64 -15.99 8.58
CA GLU A 116 -22.15 -16.67 7.38
C GLU A 116 -21.91 -15.84 6.11
N ILE A 117 -22.32 -14.57 6.13
CA ILE A 117 -22.15 -13.66 4.99
C ILE A 117 -20.66 -13.45 4.69
N LEU A 118 -19.82 -13.30 5.71
CA LEU A 118 -18.40 -13.06 5.55
C LEU A 118 -17.72 -14.24 4.85
N THR A 119 -18.06 -15.46 5.28
CA THR A 119 -17.52 -16.70 4.68
C THR A 119 -17.95 -16.84 3.22
N ASP A 120 -19.24 -16.64 2.94
CA ASP A 120 -19.78 -16.72 1.57
C ASP A 120 -19.13 -15.70 0.63
N ARG A 121 -18.95 -14.46 1.10
CA ARG A 121 -18.36 -13.39 0.29
C ARG A 121 -16.85 -13.57 0.10
N ALA A 122 -16.14 -14.10 1.09
CA ALA A 122 -14.73 -14.48 0.93
C ALA A 122 -14.56 -15.52 -0.18
N ASN A 123 -15.37 -16.58 -0.17
CA ASN A 123 -15.36 -17.63 -1.21
C ASN A 123 -15.79 -17.09 -2.59
N GLN A 124 -16.64 -16.07 -2.63
CA GLN A 124 -16.98 -15.38 -3.87
C GLN A 124 -15.80 -14.55 -4.40
N GLY A 125 -15.10 -13.85 -3.52
CA GLY A 125 -13.94 -13.06 -3.91
C GLY A 125 -12.78 -13.91 -4.42
N GLU A 126 -12.56 -15.10 -3.83
CA GLU A 126 -11.59 -16.07 -4.35
C GLU A 126 -11.91 -16.52 -5.77
N ARG A 127 -13.19 -16.69 -6.11
CA ARG A 127 -13.63 -16.98 -7.48
C ARG A 127 -13.47 -15.82 -8.45
N MET A 128 -13.18 -14.63 -7.95
CA MET A 128 -12.90 -13.41 -8.71
C MET A 128 -11.41 -13.03 -8.65
N ASP A 129 -10.54 -14.01 -8.38
CA ASP A 129 -9.08 -13.84 -8.30
C ASP A 129 -8.61 -12.86 -7.21
N MET A 130 -9.41 -12.65 -6.15
CA MET A 130 -9.03 -11.90 -4.96
C MET A 130 -8.64 -12.83 -3.81
N SER A 131 -7.71 -12.40 -2.95
CA SER A 131 -7.44 -13.12 -1.70
C SER A 131 -8.66 -13.12 -0.78
N GLY A 132 -9.09 -14.29 -0.32
CA GLY A 132 -10.18 -14.41 0.65
C GLY A 132 -9.94 -13.61 1.94
N ASP A 133 -8.70 -13.57 2.42
CA ASP A 133 -8.31 -12.78 3.60
C ASP A 133 -8.42 -11.27 3.36
N PHE A 134 -8.08 -10.81 2.15
CA PHE A 134 -8.27 -9.41 1.77
C PHE A 134 -9.75 -9.04 1.79
N VAL A 135 -10.60 -9.88 1.19
CA VAL A 135 -12.05 -9.67 1.12
C VAL A 135 -12.67 -9.64 2.52
N LYS A 136 -12.23 -10.53 3.42
CA LYS A 136 -12.67 -10.53 4.82
C LYS A 136 -12.37 -9.21 5.50
N LYS A 137 -11.13 -8.73 5.43
CA LYS A 137 -10.70 -7.46 6.05
C LYS A 137 -11.52 -6.27 5.55
N VAL A 138 -11.78 -6.21 4.24
CA VAL A 138 -12.59 -5.14 3.65
C VAL A 138 -14.03 -5.19 4.18
N LEU A 139 -14.65 -6.37 4.21
CA LEU A 139 -16.02 -6.53 4.68
C LEU A 139 -16.18 -6.31 6.19
N GLU A 140 -15.18 -6.66 6.99
CA GLU A 140 -15.09 -6.35 8.43
C GLU A 140 -15.09 -4.84 8.67
N ALA A 141 -14.27 -4.08 7.94
CA ALA A 141 -14.24 -2.63 8.04
C ALA A 141 -15.61 -2.01 7.67
N ILE A 142 -16.21 -2.47 6.57
CA ILE A 142 -17.52 -2.01 6.11
C ILE A 142 -18.61 -2.36 7.14
N HIS A 143 -18.60 -3.57 7.70
CA HIS A 143 -19.57 -4.01 8.69
C HIS A 143 -19.46 -3.18 9.98
N SER A 144 -18.24 -2.97 10.46
CA SER A 144 -17.97 -2.19 11.66
C SER A 144 -18.52 -0.77 11.54
N GLU A 145 -18.31 -0.11 10.41
CA GLU A 145 -18.90 1.21 10.13
C GLU A 145 -20.44 1.16 10.05
N SER A 146 -21.00 0.09 9.48
CA SER A 146 -22.46 -0.09 9.41
C SER A 146 -23.10 -0.20 10.79
N VAL A 147 -22.45 -0.94 11.70
CA VAL A 147 -22.88 -1.12 13.08
C VAL A 147 -22.78 0.20 13.85
N ARG A 148 -21.70 0.96 13.66
CA ARG A 148 -21.55 2.32 14.22
C ARG A 148 -22.68 3.25 13.76
N GLN A 149 -23.03 3.25 12.47
CA GLN A 149 -24.13 4.05 11.93
C GLN A 149 -25.49 3.66 12.55
N GLN A 150 -25.72 2.37 12.79
CA GLN A 150 -26.93 1.89 13.47
C GLN A 150 -27.00 2.37 14.93
N MET A 151 -25.87 2.34 15.65
CA MET A 151 -25.79 2.88 17.02
C MET A 151 -26.15 4.37 17.06
N VAL A 152 -25.60 5.17 16.13
CA VAL A 152 -25.91 6.61 16.06
C VAL A 152 -27.42 6.86 15.85
N VAL A 153 -28.11 6.03 15.06
CA VAL A 153 -29.58 6.14 14.89
C VAL A 153 -30.31 5.89 16.20
N MET A 154 -29.93 4.83 16.94
CA MET A 154 -30.56 4.50 18.22
C MET A 154 -30.27 5.55 19.31
N GLU A 155 -29.06 6.11 19.35
CA GLU A 155 -28.71 7.17 20.31
C GLU A 155 -29.51 8.45 20.06
N LYS A 156 -29.66 8.86 18.80
CA LYS A 156 -30.47 10.05 18.46
C LYS A 156 -31.92 9.90 18.88
N ALA A 157 -32.50 8.72 18.73
CA ALA A 157 -33.88 8.46 19.14
C ALA A 157 -34.08 8.52 20.66
N LYS A 158 -33.05 8.24 21.48
CA LYS A 158 -33.13 8.36 22.95
C LYS A 158 -33.07 9.81 23.44
N LEU A 159 -32.61 10.74 22.60
CA LEU A 159 -32.45 12.16 22.92
C LEU A 159 -33.66 13.01 22.48
N MET A 160 -34.65 12.40 21.81
CA MET A 160 -35.93 13.00 21.41
C MET A 160 -37.03 12.58 22.38
#